data_AF-A0AAN3SGF2-F1
#
_entry.id   AF-A0AAN3SGF2-F1
#
_cell.length_a   1.000
_cell.length_b   1.000
_cell.length_c   1.000
_cell.angle_alpha   90.00
_cell.angle_beta   90.00
_cell.angle_gamma   90.00
#
_symmetry.space_group_name_H-M   'P 1'
#
loop_
_entity.id
_entity.type
_entity.pdbx_description
1 polymer ?
#
loop_
_entity_poly.entity_id
_entity_poly.type
_entity_poly.pdbx_seq_one_letter_code
_entity_poly.pdbx_strand_id
1 'polypeptide(L)'
;MNNKFKIILWMMLSALPALSYAQVKNIVTGEYSAVSKIITEKETLYPSDKILLVFDIDNTLLTSGTRIGGDIWYQWQTDKLPLKPDDSQKVPCLYENTISMLYELSPMQLTEPQLPTMLKQWQQKHTAFALTSRAPDTLFPTLRELKRNGIDFSSSALRKKEDTLPPFEKGKLKRSWLYSQGVFFSSGQDKGVILDYMLDKMGNKYDAIVFIDDGQANIHAMTKMFSKDKWFSTDFTIIHYTRVEDELIKQQGAVITTAQAEKMATDWKTLAGSLATLFPDRNKLCPIK
;
A
#
# COMPACT_ATOMS: atom_id res chain seq x y z
N MET A 1 25.73 11.96 -77.71
CA MET A 1 26.19 10.82 -76.88
C MET A 1 26.25 11.26 -75.43
N ASN A 2 25.65 10.47 -74.56
CA ASN A 2 25.64 10.46 -73.09
C ASN A 2 25.07 11.67 -72.33
N ASN A 3 23.78 11.53 -72.00
CA ASN A 3 23.08 12.28 -70.97
C ASN A 3 22.70 11.31 -69.84
N LYS A 4 22.94 11.72 -68.59
CA LYS A 4 22.21 11.37 -67.35
C LYS A 4 22.27 9.93 -66.82
N PHE A 5 22.80 9.77 -65.60
CA PHE A 5 22.00 9.64 -64.36
C PHE A 5 22.96 9.38 -63.17
N LYS A 6 23.14 10.36 -62.27
CA LYS A 6 23.65 10.09 -60.92
C LYS A 6 22.45 10.03 -59.99
N ILE A 7 22.07 8.82 -59.58
CA ILE A 7 21.08 8.60 -58.53
C ILE A 7 21.81 8.80 -57.21
N ILE A 8 21.51 9.91 -56.53
CA ILE A 8 21.90 10.13 -55.13
C ILE A 8 20.74 9.59 -54.29
N LEU A 9 20.96 8.44 -53.64
CA LEU A 9 20.02 7.85 -52.71
C LEU A 9 20.14 8.60 -51.37
N TRP A 10 19.18 9.49 -51.08
CA TRP A 10 19.00 10.04 -49.74
C TRP A 10 18.42 8.93 -48.84
N MET A 11 19.26 8.30 -48.02
CA MET A 11 18.77 7.57 -46.84
C MET A 11 18.28 8.61 -45.83
N MET A 12 16.97 8.89 -45.83
CA MET A 12 16.34 9.48 -44.65
C MET A 12 16.37 8.44 -43.54
N LEU A 13 17.34 8.57 -42.64
CA LEU A 13 17.34 7.85 -41.37
C LEU A 13 16.25 8.49 -40.50
N SER A 14 15.01 8.04 -40.67
CA SER A 14 13.93 8.37 -39.75
C SER A 14 14.27 7.77 -38.40
N ALA A 15 14.76 8.60 -37.48
CA ALA A 15 14.81 8.28 -36.06
C ALA A 15 13.35 8.14 -35.58
N LEU A 16 12.78 6.96 -35.77
CA LEU A 16 11.56 6.56 -35.07
C LEU A 16 11.95 6.57 -33.58
N PRO A 17 11.35 7.42 -32.74
CA PRO A 17 11.50 7.25 -31.31
C PRO A 17 11.00 5.84 -31.01
N ALA A 18 11.83 5.03 -30.34
CA ALA A 18 11.38 3.76 -29.82
C ALA A 18 10.15 4.08 -28.96
N LEU A 19 8.97 3.71 -29.47
CA LEU A 19 7.76 3.69 -28.68
C LEU A 19 8.01 2.63 -27.61
N SER A 20 8.57 3.06 -26.49
CA SER A 20 8.64 2.25 -25.29
C SER A 20 7.20 1.99 -24.89
N TYR A 21 6.69 0.82 -25.26
CA TYR A 21 5.42 0.32 -24.79
C TYR A 21 5.41 0.46 -23.27
N ALA A 22 4.40 1.11 -22.71
CA ALA A 22 4.32 1.18 -21.26
C ALA A 22 4.05 -0.24 -20.75
N GLN A 23 5.04 -0.80 -20.04
CA GLN A 23 4.97 -2.14 -19.51
C GLN A 23 4.66 -2.06 -18.03
N VAL A 24 3.66 -2.82 -17.58
CA VAL A 24 3.49 -3.08 -16.16
C VAL A 24 4.65 -3.99 -15.73
N LYS A 25 5.56 -3.46 -14.91
CA LYS A 25 6.71 -4.19 -14.39
C LYS A 25 6.46 -4.58 -12.93
N ASN A 26 6.43 -5.88 -12.66
CA ASN A 26 6.37 -6.40 -11.31
C ASN A 26 7.78 -6.67 -10.79
N ILE A 27 8.11 -6.19 -9.59
CA ILE A 27 9.41 -6.35 -8.93
C ILE A 27 9.15 -6.87 -7.51
N VAL A 28 10.02 -7.73 -7.00
CA VAL A 28 10.00 -8.20 -5.61
C VAL A 28 11.25 -7.71 -4.91
N THR A 29 11.12 -7.13 -3.71
CA THR A 29 12.27 -6.72 -2.89
C THR A 29 11.89 -6.56 -1.42
N GLY A 30 12.82 -6.84 -0.50
CA GLY A 30 12.65 -6.56 0.93
C GLY A 30 13.35 -5.27 1.40
N GLU A 31 13.80 -4.42 0.48
CA GLU A 31 14.70 -3.30 0.80
C GLU A 31 14.27 -2.00 0.11
N TYR A 32 14.02 -0.95 0.89
CA TYR A 32 13.73 0.38 0.33
C TYR A 32 14.91 0.99 -0.43
N SER A 33 16.14 0.50 -0.23
CA SER A 33 17.28 0.87 -1.07
C SER A 33 17.07 0.48 -2.55
N ALA A 34 16.40 -0.65 -2.82
CA ALA A 34 16.02 -1.06 -4.18
C ALA A 34 14.86 -0.21 -4.71
N VAL A 35 13.86 0.08 -3.85
CA VAL A 35 12.77 1.02 -4.19
C VAL A 35 13.32 2.39 -4.61
N SER A 36 14.31 2.90 -3.87
CA SER A 36 14.97 4.17 -4.19
C SER A 36 15.64 4.16 -5.56
N LYS A 37 16.36 3.09 -5.90
CA LYS A 37 16.98 2.94 -7.23
C LYS A 37 15.93 2.97 -8.34
N ILE A 38 14.81 2.27 -8.14
CA ILE A 38 13.70 2.26 -9.10
C ILE A 38 13.11 3.66 -9.28
N ILE A 39 12.87 4.40 -8.19
CA ILE A 39 12.35 5.76 -8.27
C ILE A 39 13.34 6.67 -8.99
N THR A 40 14.64 6.59 -8.66
CA THR A 40 15.68 7.37 -9.34
C THR A 40 15.79 7.01 -10.83
N GLU A 41 15.65 5.74 -11.21
CA GLU A 41 15.55 5.35 -12.61
C GLU A 41 14.35 6.03 -13.30
N LYS A 42 13.17 6.08 -12.67
CA LYS A 42 12.02 6.83 -13.21
C LYS A 42 12.29 8.33 -13.33
N GLU A 43 12.98 8.94 -12.36
CA GLU A 43 13.37 10.36 -12.42
C GLU A 43 14.28 10.68 -13.63
N THR A 44 15.02 9.71 -14.17
CA THR A 44 15.81 9.90 -15.41
C THR A 44 14.97 9.86 -16.69
N LEU A 45 13.79 9.26 -16.63
CA LEU A 45 12.95 8.98 -17.79
C LEU A 45 11.75 9.92 -17.90
N TYR A 46 11.24 10.40 -16.77
CA TYR A 46 10.02 11.19 -16.69
C TYR A 46 10.22 12.46 -15.87
N PRO A 47 9.51 13.56 -16.20
CA PRO A 47 9.48 14.76 -15.36
C PRO A 47 9.01 14.44 -13.94
N SER A 48 9.59 15.09 -12.93
CA SER A 48 9.30 14.79 -11.52
C SER A 48 7.81 14.95 -11.16
N ASP A 49 7.12 15.94 -11.73
CA ASP A 49 5.68 16.19 -11.52
C ASP A 49 4.77 15.18 -12.24
N LYS A 50 5.35 14.30 -13.06
CA LYS A 50 4.68 13.23 -13.81
C LYS A 50 4.89 11.84 -13.22
N ILE A 51 5.56 11.75 -12.08
CA ILE A 51 5.75 10.51 -11.32
C ILE A 51 4.81 10.52 -10.11
N LEU A 52 4.00 9.47 -9.97
CA LEU A 52 3.18 9.21 -8.79
C LEU A 52 3.75 8.05 -7.98
N LEU A 53 3.83 8.25 -6.66
CA LEU A 53 4.23 7.22 -5.72
C LEU A 53 3.04 6.84 -4.84
N VAL A 54 2.74 5.55 -4.74
CA VAL A 54 1.63 5.02 -3.95
C VAL A 54 2.13 3.92 -3.04
N PHE A 55 1.92 4.07 -1.74
CA PHE A 55 2.43 3.15 -0.73
C PHE A 55 1.28 2.49 0.03
N ASP A 56 1.33 1.18 0.23
CA ASP A 56 0.59 0.60 1.35
C ASP A 56 1.20 1.03 2.70
N ILE A 57 0.48 0.79 3.80
CA ILE A 57 0.94 1.09 5.16
C ILE A 57 1.43 -0.16 5.87
N ASP A 58 0.58 -1.18 5.99
CA ASP A 58 0.79 -2.32 6.87
C ASP A 58 1.86 -3.25 6.29
N ASN A 59 2.88 -3.60 7.08
CA ASN A 59 4.09 -4.32 6.64
C ASN A 59 4.87 -3.71 5.45
N THR A 60 4.43 -2.55 4.95
CA THR A 60 5.07 -1.81 3.85
C THR A 60 5.83 -0.59 4.38
N LEU A 61 5.15 0.30 5.11
CA LEU A 61 5.77 1.46 5.76
C LEU A 61 5.94 1.24 7.26
N LEU A 62 4.92 0.62 7.86
CA LEU A 62 4.81 0.37 9.29
C LEU A 62 4.43 -1.08 9.52
N THR A 63 5.01 -1.70 10.54
CA THR A 63 4.58 -3.01 11.04
C THR A 63 4.15 -2.91 12.50
N SER A 64 3.37 -3.88 12.96
CA SER A 64 2.85 -3.89 14.33
C SER A 64 4.00 -4.07 15.33
N GLY A 65 4.04 -3.23 16.36
CA GLY A 65 4.93 -3.43 17.51
C GLY A 65 4.40 -4.48 18.51
N THR A 66 3.25 -5.10 18.21
CA THR A 66 2.55 -6.03 19.10
C THR A 66 2.14 -7.31 18.39
N ARG A 67 1.92 -8.39 19.16
CA ARG A 67 1.59 -9.72 18.62
C ARG A 67 0.18 -9.83 18.03
N ILE A 68 -0.79 -9.08 18.55
CA ILE A 68 -2.18 -9.08 18.07
C ILE A 68 -2.52 -7.75 17.40
N GLY A 69 -3.41 -7.76 16.41
CA GLY A 69 -3.82 -6.57 15.67
C GLY A 69 -2.87 -6.12 14.55
N GLY A 70 -1.71 -6.77 14.42
CA GLY A 70 -0.85 -6.61 13.26
C GLY A 70 -1.35 -7.37 12.04
N ASP A 71 -0.77 -7.08 10.88
CA ASP A 71 -1.18 -7.69 9.62
C ASP A 71 -0.99 -9.23 9.62
N ILE A 72 0.13 -9.76 10.13
CA ILE A 72 0.34 -11.22 10.24
C ILE A 72 -0.75 -11.88 11.09
N TRP A 73 -1.13 -11.26 12.21
CA TRP A 73 -2.21 -11.76 13.05
C TRP A 73 -3.55 -11.72 12.32
N TYR A 74 -3.82 -10.65 11.55
CA TYR A 74 -5.02 -10.55 10.72
C TYR A 74 -5.03 -11.60 9.58
N GLN A 75 -3.91 -11.80 8.89
CA GLN A 75 -3.76 -12.83 7.87
C GLN A 75 -4.01 -14.23 8.45
N TRP A 76 -3.49 -14.51 9.64
CA TRP A 76 -3.75 -15.74 10.37
C TRP A 76 -5.25 -15.89 10.68
N GLN A 77 -5.88 -14.88 11.29
CA GLN A 77 -7.31 -14.88 11.63
C GLN A 77 -8.24 -15.06 10.42
N THR A 78 -7.78 -14.69 9.23
CA THR A 78 -8.55 -14.75 7.98
C THR A 78 -8.16 -15.92 7.07
N ASP A 79 -7.50 -16.92 7.63
CA ASP A 79 -7.08 -18.15 6.94
C ASP A 79 -6.20 -17.89 5.71
N LYS A 80 -5.42 -16.79 5.68
CA LYS A 80 -4.52 -16.47 4.57
C LYS A 80 -3.15 -17.12 4.71
N LEU A 81 -2.69 -17.38 5.94
CA LEU A 81 -1.41 -18.04 6.20
C LEU A 81 -1.53 -19.57 6.12
N PRO A 82 -0.43 -20.31 5.85
CA PRO A 82 -0.46 -21.78 5.84
C PRO A 82 -0.91 -22.40 7.16
N LEU A 83 -0.39 -21.90 8.29
CA LEU A 83 -0.87 -22.24 9.63
C LEU A 83 -2.25 -21.59 9.84
N LYS A 84 -3.27 -22.40 10.15
CA LYS A 84 -4.64 -21.92 10.35
C LYS A 84 -4.97 -21.81 11.85
N PRO A 85 -5.76 -20.80 12.26
CA PRO A 85 -6.35 -20.79 13.59
C PRO A 85 -7.38 -21.92 13.71
N ASP A 86 -7.46 -22.53 14.88
CA ASP A 86 -8.64 -23.32 15.23
C ASP A 86 -9.85 -22.40 15.53
N ASP A 87 -11.05 -22.98 15.58
CA ASP A 87 -12.28 -22.21 15.83
C ASP A 87 -12.27 -21.48 17.18
N SER A 88 -11.55 -21.99 18.19
CA SER A 88 -11.42 -21.37 19.51
C SER A 88 -10.39 -20.23 19.55
N GLN A 89 -9.54 -20.15 18.52
CA GLN A 89 -8.54 -19.11 18.31
C GLN A 89 -9.06 -17.97 17.42
N LYS A 90 -10.16 -18.20 16.69
CA LYS A 90 -10.79 -17.14 15.89
C LYS A 90 -11.49 -16.13 16.78
N VAL A 91 -11.29 -14.85 16.46
CA VAL A 91 -11.90 -13.76 17.22
C VAL A 91 -13.25 -13.38 16.66
N PRO A 92 -14.25 -13.12 17.51
CA PRO A 92 -15.54 -12.61 17.08
C PRO A 92 -15.44 -11.15 16.63
N CYS A 93 -16.32 -10.77 15.71
CA CYS A 93 -16.45 -9.41 15.17
C CYS A 93 -15.12 -8.78 14.72
N LEU A 94 -14.28 -9.58 14.05
CA LEU A 94 -12.95 -9.16 13.60
C LEU A 94 -13.02 -7.81 12.87
N TYR A 95 -13.99 -7.67 11.95
CA TYR A 95 -14.13 -6.51 11.08
C TYR A 95 -14.95 -5.37 11.69
N GLU A 96 -15.94 -5.70 12.51
CA GLU A 96 -16.91 -4.74 13.03
C GLU A 96 -16.37 -3.95 14.23
N ASN A 97 -15.41 -4.51 14.98
CA ASN A 97 -14.96 -3.89 16.22
C ASN A 97 -13.52 -4.27 16.62
N THR A 98 -13.15 -5.55 16.49
CA THR A 98 -11.92 -6.04 17.10
C THR A 98 -10.68 -5.40 16.46
N ILE A 99 -10.59 -5.36 15.13
CA ILE A 99 -9.40 -4.82 14.46
C ILE A 99 -9.25 -3.30 14.65
N SER A 100 -10.34 -2.54 14.58
CA SER A 100 -10.29 -1.08 14.76
C SER A 100 -9.89 -0.71 16.19
N MET A 101 -10.40 -1.43 17.19
CA MET A 101 -9.93 -1.29 18.57
C MET A 101 -8.43 -1.61 18.71
N LEU A 102 -7.96 -2.69 18.09
CA LEU A 102 -6.56 -3.06 18.20
C LEU A 102 -5.66 -2.00 17.55
N TYR A 103 -6.08 -1.34 16.47
CA TYR A 103 -5.35 -0.18 15.95
C TYR A 103 -5.32 1.01 16.91
N GLU A 104 -6.33 1.18 17.77
CA GLU A 104 -6.29 2.21 18.80
C GLU A 104 -5.31 1.90 19.92
N LEU A 105 -5.17 0.62 20.28
CA LEU A 105 -4.34 0.18 21.39
C LEU A 105 -2.87 -0.07 20.98
N SER A 106 -2.66 -0.59 19.77
CA SER A 106 -1.37 -1.13 19.37
C SER A 106 -0.49 -0.07 18.69
N PRO A 107 0.71 0.19 19.21
CA PRO A 107 1.69 1.02 18.52
C PRO A 107 2.26 0.31 17.29
N MET A 108 2.64 1.10 16.29
CA MET A 108 3.37 0.61 15.13
C MET A 108 4.81 1.16 15.10
N GLN A 109 5.67 0.44 14.40
CA GLN A 109 7.06 0.80 14.17
C GLN A 109 7.36 0.80 12.67
N LEU A 110 8.38 1.55 12.28
CA LEU A 110 8.88 1.55 10.90
C LEU A 110 9.33 0.14 10.48
N THR A 111 9.05 -0.23 9.22
CA THR A 111 9.64 -1.41 8.59
C THR A 111 11.13 -1.22 8.35
N GLU A 112 11.55 0.00 8.02
CA GLU A 112 12.94 0.41 7.89
C GLU A 112 13.17 1.81 8.50
N PRO A 113 14.23 2.02 9.30
CA PRO A 113 14.42 3.25 10.08
C PRO A 113 14.60 4.52 9.25
N GLN A 114 15.10 4.41 8.02
CA GLN A 114 15.37 5.54 7.13
C GLN A 114 14.14 6.06 6.38
N LEU A 115 13.01 5.34 6.44
CA LEU A 115 11.81 5.64 5.66
C LEU A 115 11.28 7.08 5.77
N PRO A 116 11.20 7.69 6.96
CA PRO A 116 10.69 9.07 7.08
C PRO A 116 11.53 10.07 6.27
N THR A 117 12.85 9.90 6.29
CA THR A 117 13.78 10.75 5.54
C THR A 117 13.63 10.51 4.03
N MET A 118 13.53 9.26 3.59
CA MET A 118 13.36 8.91 2.18
C MET A 118 12.03 9.44 1.62
N LEU A 119 10.92 9.22 2.34
CA LEU A 119 9.61 9.74 1.95
C LEU A 119 9.65 11.25 1.81
N LYS A 120 10.19 11.96 2.81
CA LYS A 120 10.31 13.42 2.75
C LYS A 120 11.08 13.90 1.52
N GLN A 121 12.14 13.20 1.11
CA GLN A 121 12.91 13.53 -0.10
C GLN A 121 12.09 13.30 -1.37
N TRP A 122 11.38 12.18 -1.48
CA TRP A 122 10.53 11.91 -2.65
C TRP A 122 9.35 12.88 -2.75
N GLN A 123 8.75 13.22 -1.62
CA GLN A 123 7.62 14.16 -1.52
C GLN A 123 7.96 15.60 -1.93
N GLN A 124 9.24 15.98 -1.93
CA GLN A 124 9.69 17.29 -2.45
C GLN A 124 9.55 17.38 -3.98
N LYS A 125 9.48 16.24 -4.67
CA LYS A 125 9.55 16.17 -6.13
C LYS A 125 8.30 15.55 -6.76
N HIS A 126 7.64 14.66 -6.04
CA HIS A 126 6.59 13.79 -6.58
C HIS A 126 5.30 13.90 -5.77
N THR A 127 4.18 13.67 -6.44
CA THR A 127 2.95 13.32 -5.73
C THR A 127 3.15 11.97 -5.05
N ALA A 128 2.88 11.90 -3.76
CA ALA A 128 2.95 10.67 -2.99
C ALA A 128 1.82 10.60 -1.98
N PHE A 129 1.20 9.43 -1.85
CA PHE A 129 0.14 9.18 -0.88
C PHE A 129 0.09 7.70 -0.47
N ALA A 130 -0.59 7.40 0.63
CA ALA A 130 -0.79 6.04 1.11
C ALA A 130 -2.14 5.46 0.66
N LEU A 131 -2.19 4.20 0.26
CA LEU A 131 -3.39 3.44 -0.08
C LEU A 131 -3.48 2.17 0.78
N THR A 132 -4.35 2.19 1.78
CA THR A 132 -4.49 1.11 2.78
C THR A 132 -5.80 0.35 2.64
N SER A 133 -5.78 -0.94 2.99
CA SER A 133 -6.97 -1.79 3.13
C SER A 133 -7.79 -1.50 4.39
N ARG A 134 -7.29 -0.66 5.30
CA ARG A 134 -8.04 -0.26 6.50
C ARG A 134 -9.33 0.49 6.16
N ALA A 135 -10.28 0.45 7.10
CA ALA A 135 -11.59 1.11 6.97
C ALA A 135 -11.56 2.57 7.47
N PRO A 136 -12.49 3.44 7.04
CA PRO A 136 -12.51 4.85 7.43
C PRO A 136 -12.57 5.15 8.93
N ASP A 137 -13.15 4.25 9.74
CA ASP A 137 -13.23 4.37 11.19
C ASP A 137 -11.86 4.25 11.88
N THR A 138 -10.85 3.74 11.18
CA THR A 138 -9.46 3.67 11.67
C THR A 138 -8.63 4.90 11.28
N LEU A 139 -9.25 5.99 10.83
CA LEU A 139 -8.57 7.21 10.39
C LEU A 139 -7.58 7.73 11.46
N PHE A 140 -8.10 8.03 12.65
CA PHE A 140 -7.31 8.63 13.72
C PHE A 140 -6.16 7.75 14.22
N PRO A 141 -6.35 6.44 14.50
CA PRO A 141 -5.22 5.61 14.91
C PRO A 141 -4.17 5.50 13.79
N THR A 142 -4.59 5.43 12.53
CA THR A 142 -3.65 5.36 11.40
C THR A 142 -2.83 6.66 11.27
N LEU A 143 -3.48 7.82 11.32
CA LEU A 143 -2.76 9.11 11.27
C LEU A 143 -1.86 9.32 12.50
N ARG A 144 -2.30 8.87 13.69
CA ARG A 144 -1.49 8.92 14.90
C ARG A 144 -0.19 8.13 14.73
N GLU A 145 -0.26 6.90 14.23
CA GLU A 145 0.93 6.05 14.08
C GLU A 145 1.86 6.51 12.95
N LEU A 146 1.32 7.00 11.82
CA LEU A 146 2.13 7.65 10.79
C LEU A 146 2.89 8.85 11.36
N LYS A 147 2.19 9.76 12.04
CA LYS A 147 2.79 10.95 12.66
C LYS A 147 3.82 10.59 13.71
N ARG A 148 3.54 9.60 14.57
CA ARG A 148 4.47 9.11 15.60
C ARG A 148 5.78 8.60 14.99
N ASN A 149 5.70 8.00 13.81
CA ASN A 149 6.86 7.49 13.07
C ASN A 149 7.43 8.52 12.07
N GLY A 150 7.04 9.79 12.15
CA GLY A 150 7.61 10.87 11.32
C GLY A 150 7.15 10.87 9.85
N ILE A 151 6.06 10.17 9.53
CA ILE A 151 5.49 10.09 8.19
C ILE A 151 4.27 11.01 8.08
N ASP A 152 4.25 11.85 7.05
CA ASP A 152 3.13 12.76 6.73
C ASP A 152 2.96 12.87 5.21
N PHE A 153 1.85 12.36 4.69
CA PHE A 153 1.51 12.43 3.25
C PHE A 153 0.72 13.69 2.86
N SER A 154 0.32 14.53 3.82
CA SER A 154 -0.59 15.63 3.57
C SER A 154 -0.03 16.64 2.56
N SER A 155 1.27 16.89 2.56
CA SER A 155 1.95 17.88 1.73
C SER A 155 2.07 17.48 0.25
N SER A 156 2.21 16.20 -0.04
CA SER A 156 2.40 15.65 -1.40
C SER A 156 1.19 14.89 -1.93
N ALA A 157 0.08 14.91 -1.19
CA ALA A 157 -1.11 14.13 -1.48
C ALA A 157 -1.60 14.35 -2.93
N LEU A 158 -2.13 13.29 -3.54
CA LEU A 158 -2.91 13.40 -4.78
C LEU A 158 -4.11 14.33 -4.52
N ARG A 159 -4.33 15.32 -5.40
CA ARG A 159 -5.37 16.35 -5.29
C ARG A 159 -5.82 16.77 -6.67
N LYS A 160 -7.02 17.33 -6.77
CA LYS A 160 -7.43 18.05 -7.99
C LYS A 160 -6.49 19.23 -8.23
N LYS A 161 -6.30 19.60 -9.50
CA LYS A 161 -5.29 20.62 -9.88
C LYS A 161 -5.56 21.99 -9.26
N GLU A 162 -6.83 22.29 -8.99
CA GLU A 162 -7.31 23.54 -8.42
C GLU A 162 -7.25 23.57 -6.88
N ASP A 163 -7.03 22.44 -6.22
CA ASP A 163 -7.11 22.34 -4.76
C ASP A 163 -5.78 22.71 -4.08
N THR A 164 -5.83 23.70 -3.18
CA THR A 164 -4.68 24.13 -2.38
C THR A 164 -4.61 23.46 -1.00
N LEU A 165 -5.72 22.91 -0.53
CA LEU A 165 -5.83 22.24 0.76
C LEU A 165 -5.58 20.73 0.66
N PRO A 166 -5.16 20.06 1.74
CA PRO A 166 -5.12 18.61 1.79
C PRO A 166 -6.48 17.99 1.45
N PRO A 167 -6.50 16.85 0.74
CA PRO A 167 -7.74 16.25 0.28
C PRO A 167 -8.53 15.72 1.47
N PHE A 168 -9.86 15.92 1.42
CA PHE A 168 -10.83 15.27 2.28
C PHE A 168 -12.03 14.84 1.42
N GLU A 169 -12.02 13.58 1.01
CA GLU A 169 -13.01 13.01 0.11
C GLU A 169 -13.53 11.71 0.70
N LYS A 170 -14.83 11.48 0.64
CA LYS A 170 -15.45 10.22 1.07
C LYS A 170 -16.48 9.75 0.08
N GLY A 171 -16.73 8.47 0.07
CA GLY A 171 -17.77 7.90 -0.77
C GLY A 171 -17.90 6.40 -0.58
N LYS A 172 -18.54 5.77 -1.55
CA LYS A 172 -18.78 4.34 -1.54
C LYS A 172 -18.68 3.78 -2.96
N LEU A 173 -17.90 2.72 -3.12
CA LEU A 173 -17.95 1.85 -4.30
C LEU A 173 -18.62 0.54 -3.84
N LYS A 174 -17.89 -0.58 -3.81
CA LYS A 174 -18.36 -1.81 -3.16
C LYS A 174 -18.48 -1.63 -1.65
N ARG A 175 -17.57 -0.85 -1.05
CA ARG A 175 -17.55 -0.47 0.37
C ARG A 175 -17.24 1.01 0.50
N SER A 176 -17.49 1.54 1.70
CA SER A 176 -17.16 2.91 2.05
C SER A 176 -15.65 3.14 1.93
N TRP A 177 -15.27 4.32 1.47
CA TRP A 177 -13.88 4.73 1.37
C TRP A 177 -13.74 6.18 1.84
N LEU A 178 -12.54 6.51 2.31
CA LEU A 178 -12.18 7.84 2.79
C LEU A 178 -10.76 8.15 2.31
N TYR A 179 -10.56 9.33 1.73
CA TYR A 179 -9.26 9.85 1.40
C TYR A 179 -9.05 11.15 2.18
N SER A 180 -8.09 11.14 3.11
CA SER A 180 -7.86 12.24 4.03
C SER A 180 -6.37 12.41 4.28
N GLN A 181 -5.85 13.64 4.18
CA GLN A 181 -4.45 13.97 4.51
C GLN A 181 -3.43 13.08 3.78
N GLY A 182 -3.70 12.73 2.51
CA GLY A 182 -2.82 11.86 1.72
C GLY A 182 -2.87 10.38 2.12
N VAL A 183 -3.90 9.94 2.85
CA VAL A 183 -4.13 8.53 3.18
C VAL A 183 -5.50 8.09 2.67
N PHE A 184 -5.50 7.05 1.83
CA PHE A 184 -6.68 6.49 1.19
C PHE A 184 -7.09 5.16 1.83
N PHE A 185 -8.17 5.20 2.61
CA PHE A 185 -8.80 4.07 3.28
C PHE A 185 -9.79 3.38 2.35
N SER A 186 -9.46 2.18 1.91
CA SER A 186 -10.23 1.44 0.91
C SER A 186 -11.22 0.41 1.49
N SER A 187 -11.19 0.12 2.79
CA SER A 187 -12.01 -0.94 3.42
C SER A 187 -11.84 -2.31 2.76
N GLY A 188 -10.60 -2.68 2.44
CA GLY A 188 -10.23 -3.96 1.83
C GLY A 188 -10.84 -4.18 0.45
N GLN A 189 -11.13 -3.10 -0.28
CA GLN A 189 -11.54 -3.17 -1.67
C GLN A 189 -10.32 -3.48 -2.56
N ASP A 190 -10.60 -3.95 -3.79
CA ASP A 190 -9.56 -4.17 -4.79
C ASP A 190 -8.78 -2.87 -5.04
N LYS A 191 -7.48 -2.89 -4.75
CA LYS A 191 -6.62 -1.69 -4.81
C LYS A 191 -6.42 -1.17 -6.23
N GLY A 192 -6.44 -2.06 -7.23
CA GLY A 192 -6.41 -1.65 -8.64
C GLY A 192 -7.66 -0.83 -8.99
N VAL A 193 -8.85 -1.35 -8.67
CA VAL A 193 -10.13 -0.67 -8.91
C VAL A 193 -10.21 0.66 -8.19
N ILE A 194 -9.83 0.71 -6.91
CA ILE A 194 -10.00 1.94 -6.14
C ILE A 194 -8.98 3.01 -6.55
N LEU A 195 -7.76 2.63 -6.95
CA LEU A 195 -6.77 3.56 -7.46
C LEU A 195 -7.18 4.12 -8.82
N ASP A 196 -7.63 3.27 -9.75
CA ASP A 196 -8.16 3.68 -11.06
C ASP A 196 -9.29 4.70 -10.91
N TYR A 197 -10.25 4.42 -10.02
CA TYR A 197 -11.33 5.35 -9.68
C TYR A 197 -10.82 6.68 -9.12
N MET A 198 -9.83 6.66 -8.22
CA MET A 198 -9.32 7.87 -7.59
C MET A 198 -8.53 8.74 -8.58
N LEU A 199 -7.76 8.13 -9.48
CA LEU A 199 -7.04 8.86 -10.54
C LEU A 199 -8.03 9.57 -11.47
N ASP A 200 -9.11 8.89 -11.88
CA ASP A 200 -10.18 9.50 -12.68
C ASP A 200 -10.86 10.64 -11.92
N LYS A 201 -11.20 10.41 -10.65
CA LYS A 201 -11.89 11.40 -9.80
C LYS A 201 -11.06 12.68 -9.61
N MET A 202 -9.74 12.56 -9.49
CA MET A 202 -8.85 13.70 -9.27
C MET A 202 -8.45 14.40 -10.57
N GLY A 203 -8.56 13.71 -11.72
CA GLY A 203 -8.27 14.28 -13.04
C GLY A 203 -6.78 14.50 -13.31
N ASN A 204 -5.90 13.92 -12.48
CA ASN A 204 -4.46 13.95 -12.67
C ASN A 204 -4.03 12.87 -13.66
N LYS A 205 -3.01 13.17 -14.46
CA LYS A 205 -2.38 12.20 -15.38
C LYS A 205 -0.91 12.13 -15.04
N TYR A 206 -0.41 10.91 -14.93
CA TYR A 206 0.97 10.58 -14.63
C TYR A 206 1.53 9.73 -15.76
N ASP A 207 2.79 9.99 -16.10
CA ASP A 207 3.51 9.24 -17.13
C ASP A 207 4.16 7.99 -16.52
N ALA A 208 4.46 8.04 -15.21
CA ALA A 208 4.91 6.88 -14.46
C ALA A 208 4.24 6.78 -13.08
N ILE A 209 3.94 5.55 -12.66
CA ILE A 209 3.38 5.25 -11.33
C ILE A 209 4.19 4.13 -10.70
N VAL A 210 4.67 4.35 -9.47
CA VAL A 210 5.32 3.32 -8.65
C VAL A 210 4.40 2.99 -7.48
N PHE A 211 3.96 1.74 -7.41
CA PHE A 211 3.14 1.21 -6.32
C PHE A 211 3.94 0.23 -5.47
N ILE A 212 3.87 0.34 -4.15
CA ILE A 212 4.61 -0.51 -3.20
C ILE A 212 3.62 -1.10 -2.20
N ASP A 213 3.60 -2.43 -2.06
CA ASP A 213 2.69 -3.17 -1.18
C ASP A 213 3.28 -4.53 -0.80
N ASP A 214 3.01 -5.02 0.40
CA ASP A 214 3.46 -6.33 0.88
C ASP A 214 2.51 -7.47 0.49
N GLY A 215 1.25 -7.18 0.18
CA GLY A 215 0.24 -8.17 -0.11
C GLY A 215 0.25 -8.63 -1.57
N GLN A 216 0.62 -9.89 -1.82
CA GLN A 216 0.58 -10.49 -3.16
C GLN A 216 -0.78 -10.33 -3.89
N ALA A 217 -1.89 -10.37 -3.15
CA ALA A 217 -3.22 -10.16 -3.74
C ALA A 217 -3.41 -8.72 -4.27
N ASN A 218 -2.83 -7.73 -3.60
CA ASN A 218 -2.84 -6.33 -4.03
C ASN A 218 -1.95 -6.14 -5.26
N ILE A 219 -0.77 -6.78 -5.29
CA ILE A 219 0.12 -6.81 -6.45
C ILE A 219 -0.63 -7.33 -7.68
N HIS A 220 -1.33 -8.47 -7.56
CA HIS A 220 -2.15 -9.00 -8.65
C HIS A 220 -3.30 -8.08 -9.07
N ALA A 221 -3.98 -7.45 -8.11
CA ALA A 221 -5.07 -6.50 -8.38
C ALA A 221 -4.58 -5.30 -9.20
N MET A 222 -3.42 -4.75 -8.82
CA MET A 222 -2.77 -3.65 -9.51
C MET A 222 -2.32 -4.06 -10.92
N THR A 223 -1.64 -5.20 -11.06
CA THR A 223 -1.22 -5.69 -12.39
C THR A 223 -2.44 -5.86 -13.30
N LYS A 224 -3.49 -6.52 -12.81
CA LYS A 224 -4.72 -6.75 -13.57
C LYS A 224 -5.39 -5.45 -14.03
N MET A 225 -5.43 -4.41 -13.18
CA MET A 225 -6.06 -3.15 -13.54
C MET A 225 -5.23 -2.35 -14.56
N PHE A 226 -3.93 -2.22 -14.29
CA PHE A 226 -3.07 -1.29 -15.03
C PHE A 226 -2.44 -1.90 -16.30
N SER A 227 -2.67 -3.19 -16.56
CA SER A 227 -2.41 -3.81 -17.88
C SER A 227 -3.52 -3.55 -18.93
N LYS A 228 -4.59 -2.82 -18.60
CA LYS A 228 -5.66 -2.50 -19.55
C LYS A 228 -5.27 -1.37 -20.49
N ASP A 229 -5.86 -1.35 -21.69
CA ASP A 229 -5.60 -0.35 -22.75
C ASP A 229 -5.67 1.10 -22.29
N LYS A 230 -6.56 1.41 -21.34
CA LYS A 230 -6.68 2.74 -20.72
C LYS A 230 -5.34 3.28 -20.20
N TRP A 231 -4.48 2.39 -19.71
CA TRP A 231 -3.22 2.71 -19.03
C TRP A 231 -2.00 2.44 -19.89
N PHE A 232 -2.17 2.12 -21.18
CA PHE A 232 -1.10 1.76 -22.10
C PHE A 232 -0.03 2.84 -22.30
N SER A 233 -0.32 4.10 -21.99
CA SER A 233 0.64 5.21 -22.08
C SER A 233 1.35 5.53 -20.75
N THR A 234 1.05 4.81 -19.67
CA THR A 234 1.62 5.07 -18.33
C THR A 234 2.52 3.92 -17.91
N ASP A 235 3.75 4.24 -17.55
CA ASP A 235 4.75 3.29 -17.10
C ASP A 235 4.50 2.91 -15.62
N PHE A 236 3.97 1.72 -15.40
CA PHE A 236 3.64 1.21 -14.08
C PHE A 236 4.71 0.27 -13.55
N THR A 237 5.33 0.63 -12.43
CA THR A 237 6.13 -0.31 -11.64
C THR A 237 5.37 -0.70 -10.37
N ILE A 238 5.18 -2.00 -10.18
CA ILE A 238 4.52 -2.58 -9.02
C ILE A 238 5.58 -3.34 -8.23
N ILE A 239 5.79 -2.95 -6.98
CA ILE A 239 6.79 -3.51 -6.08
C ILE A 239 6.08 -4.31 -5.00
N HIS A 240 6.33 -5.61 -4.98
CA HIS A 240 6.00 -6.50 -3.88
C HIS A 240 7.09 -6.38 -2.80
N TYR A 241 6.75 -5.74 -1.69
CA TYR A 241 7.67 -5.48 -0.59
C TYR A 241 7.61 -6.60 0.46
N THR A 242 8.65 -7.42 0.58
CA THR A 242 8.57 -8.70 1.32
C THR A 242 9.26 -8.71 2.68
N ARG A 243 9.83 -7.56 3.12
CA ARG A 243 10.78 -7.50 4.24
C ARG A 243 10.31 -8.22 5.49
N VAL A 244 9.11 -7.89 5.99
CA VAL A 244 8.63 -8.35 7.30
C VAL A 244 8.49 -9.87 7.32
N GLU A 245 7.87 -10.45 6.30
CA GLU A 245 7.71 -11.90 6.20
C GLU A 245 9.05 -12.61 5.97
N ASP A 246 9.91 -12.06 5.09
CA ASP A 246 11.24 -12.61 4.81
C ASP A 246 12.12 -12.65 6.07
N GLU A 247 12.11 -11.58 6.87
CA GLU A 247 12.86 -11.51 8.13
C GLU A 247 12.37 -12.54 9.14
N LEU A 248 11.05 -12.73 9.26
CA LEU A 248 10.47 -13.76 10.12
C LEU A 248 10.85 -15.16 9.63
N ILE A 249 10.68 -15.46 8.34
CA ILE A 249 11.07 -16.75 7.79
C ILE A 249 12.57 -17.01 8.03
N LYS A 250 13.43 -16.00 7.87
CA LYS A 250 14.86 -16.12 8.15
C LYS A 250 15.16 -16.38 9.63
N GLN A 251 14.43 -15.73 10.54
CA GLN A 251 14.67 -15.84 11.98
C GLN A 251 14.11 -17.13 12.60
N GLN A 252 12.97 -17.62 12.12
CA GLN A 252 12.20 -18.68 12.77
C GLN A 252 11.65 -19.75 11.81
N GLY A 253 11.99 -19.70 10.52
CA GLY A 253 11.62 -20.71 9.52
C GLY A 253 10.19 -20.61 8.98
N ALA A 254 9.36 -19.70 9.49
CA ALA A 254 7.99 -19.49 9.05
C ALA A 254 7.53 -18.04 9.33
N VAL A 255 6.50 -17.56 8.62
CA VAL A 255 5.86 -16.27 8.89
C VAL A 255 5.24 -16.24 10.30
N ILE A 256 4.65 -17.36 10.72
CA ILE A 256 4.10 -17.56 12.05
C ILE A 256 4.38 -18.99 12.50
N THR A 257 4.81 -19.16 13.75
CA THR A 257 5.02 -20.47 14.39
C THR A 257 3.82 -20.87 15.23
N THR A 258 3.65 -22.17 15.52
CA THR A 258 2.59 -22.66 16.43
C THR A 258 2.65 -21.98 17.79
N ALA A 259 3.84 -21.85 18.38
CA ALA A 259 4.02 -21.19 19.67
C ALA A 259 3.60 -19.71 19.64
N GLN A 260 3.85 -19.00 18.53
CA GLN A 260 3.38 -17.63 18.36
C GLN A 260 1.85 -17.56 18.20
N ALA A 261 1.26 -18.46 17.42
CA ALA A 261 -0.19 -18.54 17.27
C ALA A 261 -0.89 -18.80 18.61
N GLU A 262 -0.39 -19.76 19.41
CA GLU A 262 -0.87 -20.03 20.78
C GLU A 262 -0.71 -18.81 21.69
N LYS A 263 0.41 -18.09 21.57
CA LYS A 263 0.64 -16.87 22.35
C LYS A 263 -0.31 -15.75 21.95
N MET A 264 -0.56 -15.56 20.65
CA MET A 264 -1.52 -14.59 20.13
C MET A 264 -2.94 -14.90 20.62
N ALA A 265 -3.35 -16.17 20.60
CA ALA A 265 -4.64 -16.61 21.14
C ALA A 265 -4.75 -16.34 22.66
N THR A 266 -3.68 -16.62 23.41
CA THR A 266 -3.63 -16.37 24.85
C THR A 266 -3.68 -14.87 25.18
N ASP A 267 -2.95 -14.05 24.41
CA ASP A 267 -2.94 -12.60 24.55
C ASP A 267 -4.32 -12.02 24.25
N TRP A 268 -4.98 -12.51 23.19
CA TRP A 268 -6.37 -12.16 22.89
C TRP A 268 -7.31 -12.52 24.04
N LYS A 269 -7.29 -13.76 24.54
CA LYS A 269 -8.13 -14.20 25.68
C LYS A 269 -7.91 -13.33 26.92
N THR A 270 -6.67 -12.94 27.19
CA THR A 270 -6.33 -12.05 28.31
C THR A 270 -6.93 -10.66 28.14
N LEU A 271 -6.75 -10.06 26.95
CA LEU A 271 -7.32 -8.75 26.63
C LEU A 271 -8.85 -8.80 26.67
N ALA A 272 -9.44 -9.83 26.04
CA ALA A 272 -10.88 -10.07 26.00
C ALA A 272 -11.50 -10.17 27.40
N GLY A 273 -10.92 -10.99 28.28
CA GLY A 273 -11.38 -11.13 29.67
C GLY A 273 -11.27 -9.82 30.45
N SER A 274 -10.20 -9.06 30.22
CA SER A 274 -10.00 -7.74 30.84
C SER A 274 -11.06 -6.74 30.38
N LEU A 275 -11.35 -6.69 29.08
CA LEU A 275 -12.39 -5.85 28.50
C LEU A 275 -13.79 -6.25 28.98
N ALA A 276 -14.08 -7.55 29.07
CA ALA A 276 -15.36 -8.03 29.58
C ALA A 276 -15.57 -7.65 31.06
N THR A 277 -14.49 -7.64 31.85
CA THR A 277 -14.53 -7.27 33.28
C THR A 277 -14.67 -5.76 33.48
N LEU A 278 -13.89 -4.97 32.74
CA LEU A 278 -13.81 -3.52 32.92
C LEU A 278 -14.89 -2.74 32.13
N PHE A 279 -15.32 -3.29 31.00
CA PHE A 279 -16.28 -2.68 30.08
C PHE A 279 -17.39 -3.67 29.68
N PRO A 280 -18.18 -4.18 30.65
CA PRO A 280 -19.12 -5.29 30.42
C PRO A 280 -20.19 -5.00 29.37
N ASP A 281 -20.60 -3.73 29.19
CA ASP A 281 -21.57 -3.35 28.15
C ASP A 281 -21.00 -3.43 26.73
N ARG A 282 -19.69 -3.27 26.57
CA ARG A 282 -19.03 -3.45 25.27
C ARG A 282 -19.11 -4.90 24.81
N ASN A 283 -19.06 -5.84 25.75
CA ASN A 283 -19.20 -7.27 25.52
C ASN A 283 -20.63 -7.66 25.05
N LYS A 284 -21.63 -6.79 25.27
CA LYS A 284 -23.01 -7.02 24.78
C LYS A 284 -23.17 -6.69 23.30
N LEU A 285 -22.37 -5.76 22.77
CA LEU A 285 -22.41 -5.33 21.36
C LEU A 285 -21.69 -6.31 20.45
N CYS A 286 -20.59 -6.89 20.95
CA CYS A 286 -19.91 -8.02 20.35
C CYS A 286 -19.46 -8.93 21.50
N PRO A 287 -19.94 -10.18 21.58
CA PRO A 287 -19.48 -11.11 22.61
C PRO A 287 -18.01 -11.42 22.34
N ILE A 288 -17.14 -10.78 23.09
CA ILE A 288 -15.71 -11.06 23.18
C ILE A 288 -15.57 -12.33 24.01
N LYS A 289 -15.89 -13.48 23.40
CA LYS A 289 -15.66 -14.81 24.00
C LYS A 289 -14.28 -15.33 23.60
#